data_AF-A0A453STI2-F1
#
_entry.id   AF-A0A453STI2-F1
#
_cell.length_a   1.000
_cell.length_b   1.000
_cell.length_c   1.000
_cell.angle_alpha   90.00
_cell.angle_beta   90.00
_cell.angle_gamma   90.00
#
_symmetry.space_group_name_H-M   'P 1'
#
loop_
_entity.id
_entity.type
_entity.pdbx_description
1 polymer ?
#
loop_
_entity_poly.entity_id
_entity_poly.type
_entity_poly.pdbx_seq_one_letter_code
_entity_poly.pdbx_strand_id
1 'polypeptide(L)'
;MKTAASTILGSLGMLHARPNTFGELMRVIISPSQVVQKAVQWASKGFSPDMVLHMRMMANRPVRARTAAVSCIQKAIQISGLKGTPRVALISDTPSFVKEMKQEISEFAEVTYFDYKSFAKSFDLEMNGTDKPLEFRSRDWGSAPRCAAFVDFFLASSARHTVITGAHRRVGTTYAQLIAALAAANRHVHEPSGANFTFLSSIHSNLLVDGLSTQAGWGHAWSRYAGPLSCPRQAHQCALTPLLPHAWWDGRWRSPTARDVRRLLGYGVSLSDTGEVDEEGLASHCRSREDHVKRFHLLPPYKS
;
A
#
# COMPACT_ATOMS: atom_id res chain seq x y z
N MET A 1 -16.00 -11.06 -23.08
CA MET A 1 -15.23 -9.93 -22.48
C MET A 1 -16.09 -9.10 -21.52
N LYS A 2 -17.26 -8.56 -21.93
CA LYS A 2 -18.15 -7.76 -21.06
C LYS A 2 -18.56 -8.44 -19.74
N THR A 3 -18.89 -9.74 -19.76
CA THR A 3 -19.32 -10.46 -18.56
C THR A 3 -18.19 -10.63 -17.55
N ALA A 4 -17.01 -11.08 -17.98
CA ALA A 4 -15.82 -11.19 -17.12
C ALA A 4 -15.38 -9.83 -16.56
N ALA A 5 -15.41 -8.78 -17.38
CA ALA A 5 -15.16 -7.41 -16.93
C ALA A 5 -16.21 -6.95 -15.90
N SER A 6 -17.49 -7.30 -16.07
CA SER A 6 -18.54 -6.99 -15.09
C SER A 6 -18.41 -7.81 -13.80
N THR A 7 -17.82 -9.01 -13.84
CA THR A 7 -17.53 -9.81 -12.63
C THR A 7 -16.37 -9.21 -11.85
N ILE A 8 -15.32 -8.72 -12.53
CA ILE A 8 -14.11 -8.18 -11.89
C ILE A 8 -14.29 -6.71 -11.49
N LEU A 9 -14.95 -5.92 -12.34
CA LEU A 9 -15.07 -4.48 -12.21
C LEU A 9 -16.48 -4.05 -11.80
N GLY A 10 -17.42 -4.97 -11.57
CA GLY A 10 -18.83 -4.73 -11.28
C GLY A 10 -19.65 -4.13 -12.44
N SER A 11 -20.97 -4.00 -12.27
CA SER A 11 -21.86 -3.42 -13.29
C SER A 11 -21.61 -1.93 -13.48
N LEU A 12 -21.56 -1.47 -14.74
CA LEU A 12 -21.47 -0.04 -15.06
C LEU A 12 -22.75 0.66 -14.54
N GLY A 13 -22.61 1.73 -13.76
CA GLY A 13 -23.75 2.54 -13.27
C GLY A 13 -24.21 2.26 -11.83
N MET A 14 -23.66 1.25 -11.14
CA MET A 14 -23.95 0.99 -9.72
C MET A 14 -22.68 1.12 -8.87
N LEU A 15 -22.50 2.26 -8.22
CA LEU A 15 -21.34 2.58 -7.37
C LEU A 15 -21.07 1.55 -6.25
N HIS A 16 -22.11 0.85 -5.77
CA HIS A 16 -21.99 -0.17 -4.72
C HIS A 16 -21.60 -1.56 -5.24
N ALA A 17 -21.63 -1.79 -6.56
CA ALA A 17 -21.25 -3.06 -7.17
C ALA A 17 -19.72 -3.22 -7.38
N ARG A 18 -18.92 -2.21 -6.98
CA ARG A 18 -17.49 -2.08 -7.34
C ARG A 18 -16.56 -1.72 -6.16
N PRO A 19 -16.55 -2.44 -5.03
CA PRO A 19 -15.88 -1.96 -3.82
C PRO A 19 -14.33 -2.02 -3.86
N ASN A 20 -13.70 -2.78 -4.77
CA ASN A 20 -12.25 -3.03 -4.72
C ASN A 20 -11.57 -3.25 -6.09
N THR A 21 -11.91 -2.46 -7.11
CA THR A 21 -11.33 -2.58 -8.47
C THR A 21 -9.80 -2.58 -8.49
N PHE A 22 -9.16 -1.73 -7.67
CA PHE A 22 -7.70 -1.65 -7.67
C PHE A 22 -7.05 -2.90 -7.09
N GLY A 23 -7.66 -3.51 -6.06
CA GLY A 23 -7.22 -4.80 -5.53
C GLY A 23 -7.26 -5.90 -6.58
N GLU A 24 -8.36 -5.99 -7.33
CA GLU A 24 -8.52 -6.96 -8.41
C GLU A 24 -7.54 -6.73 -9.57
N LEU A 25 -7.30 -5.49 -9.97
CA LEU A 25 -6.30 -5.15 -10.98
C LEU A 25 -4.90 -5.52 -10.49
N MET A 26 -4.53 -5.12 -9.27
CA MET A 26 -3.25 -5.50 -8.67
C MET A 26 -3.06 -7.00 -8.71
N ARG A 27 -4.05 -7.78 -8.27
CA ARG A 27 -3.99 -9.25 -8.25
C ARG A 27 -3.62 -9.85 -9.61
N VAL A 28 -4.02 -9.21 -10.71
CA VAL A 28 -3.70 -9.66 -12.08
C VAL A 28 -2.33 -9.14 -12.55
N ILE A 29 -1.99 -7.89 -12.24
CA ILE A 29 -0.83 -7.22 -12.85
C ILE A 29 0.45 -7.27 -12.03
N ILE A 30 0.37 -7.53 -10.72
CA ILE A 30 1.54 -7.60 -9.84
C ILE A 30 1.71 -9.02 -9.30
N SER A 31 2.93 -9.53 -9.41
CA SER A 31 3.36 -10.78 -8.81
C SER A 31 4.74 -10.61 -8.19
N PRO A 32 5.04 -11.30 -7.08
CA PRO A 32 6.37 -11.26 -6.50
C PRO A 32 7.36 -11.95 -7.43
N SER A 33 8.59 -11.42 -7.52
CA SER A 33 9.68 -12.16 -8.12
C SER A 33 10.01 -13.40 -7.27
N GLN A 34 10.70 -14.39 -7.84
CA GLN A 34 11.07 -15.62 -7.12
C GLN A 34 11.82 -15.34 -5.80
N VAL A 35 12.69 -14.32 -5.77
CA VAL A 35 13.44 -13.93 -4.56
C VAL A 35 12.50 -13.36 -3.50
N VAL A 36 11.58 -12.48 -3.90
CA VAL A 36 10.58 -11.92 -2.98
C VAL A 36 9.65 -13.01 -2.46
N GLN A 37 9.21 -13.93 -3.32
CA GLN A 37 8.36 -15.05 -2.94
C GLN A 37 9.04 -15.97 -1.91
N LYS A 38 10.33 -16.29 -2.12
CA LYS A 38 11.12 -17.06 -1.13
C LYS A 38 11.22 -16.34 0.21
N ALA A 39 11.45 -15.03 0.20
CA ALA A 39 11.51 -14.24 1.43
C ALA A 39 10.15 -14.17 2.15
N VAL A 40 9.05 -14.06 1.41
CA VAL A 40 7.69 -14.12 1.97
C VAL A 40 7.42 -15.49 2.59
N GLN A 41 7.78 -16.58 1.90
CA GLN A 41 7.63 -17.95 2.43
C GLN A 41 8.47 -18.16 3.70
N TRP A 42 9.70 -17.65 3.72
CA TRP A 42 10.57 -17.68 4.89
C TRP A 42 9.96 -16.90 6.07
N ALA A 43 9.46 -15.69 5.83
CA ALA A 43 8.87 -14.83 6.87
C ALA A 43 7.56 -15.40 7.43
N SER A 44 6.72 -15.93 6.55
CA SER A 44 5.42 -16.52 6.89
C SER A 44 5.51 -17.93 7.48
N LYS A 45 6.68 -18.58 7.37
CA LYS A 45 6.86 -20.00 7.70
C LYS A 45 5.83 -20.90 7.01
N GLY A 46 5.39 -20.53 5.80
CA GLY A 46 4.39 -21.26 5.02
C GLY A 46 2.93 -20.94 5.37
N PHE A 47 2.66 -19.96 6.23
CA PHE A 47 1.31 -19.65 6.71
C PHE A 47 0.87 -18.21 6.43
N SER A 48 -0.31 -18.05 5.84
CA SER A 48 -0.94 -16.73 5.72
C SER A 48 -1.37 -16.17 7.08
N PRO A 49 -1.12 -14.89 7.38
CA PRO A 49 -1.59 -14.27 8.60
C PRO A 49 -3.11 -14.10 8.56
N ASP A 50 -3.74 -14.18 9.72
CA ASP A 50 -5.18 -13.90 9.83
C ASP A 50 -5.41 -12.39 9.78
N MET A 51 -4.46 -11.62 10.33
CA MET A 51 -4.49 -10.16 10.38
C MET A 51 -3.13 -9.54 10.14
N VAL A 52 -3.12 -8.28 9.69
CA VAL A 52 -1.91 -7.48 9.57
C VAL A 52 -2.02 -6.23 10.42
N LEU A 53 -0.94 -5.92 11.13
CA LEU A 53 -0.71 -4.60 11.72
C LEU A 53 0.39 -3.87 10.95
N HIS A 54 0.01 -2.85 10.18
CA HIS A 54 0.91 -1.99 9.44
C HIS A 54 1.16 -0.67 10.17
N MET A 55 2.42 -0.44 10.56
CA MET A 55 2.86 0.61 11.46
C MET A 55 4.08 1.32 10.91
N ARG A 56 3.88 2.22 9.93
CA ARG A 56 4.94 3.12 9.47
C ARG A 56 4.91 4.43 10.23
N MET A 57 5.86 4.56 11.16
CA MET A 57 5.92 5.64 12.14
C MET A 57 7.09 6.58 11.91
N MET A 58 7.88 6.42 10.83
CA MET A 58 9.07 7.22 10.53
C MET A 58 10.03 7.31 11.72
N ALA A 59 10.33 6.16 12.33
CA ALA A 59 11.14 6.03 13.54
C ALA A 59 10.56 6.67 14.82
N ASN A 60 9.30 7.13 14.81
CA ASN A 60 8.62 7.60 16.01
C ASN A 60 8.03 6.44 16.82
N ARG A 61 7.90 6.60 18.15
CA ARG A 61 7.40 5.57 19.07
C ARG A 61 6.35 6.11 20.04
N PRO A 62 5.22 6.63 19.57
CA PRO A 62 4.21 7.19 20.46
C PRO A 62 3.51 6.08 21.25
N VAL A 63 3.50 6.17 22.58
CA VAL A 63 2.83 5.20 23.48
C VAL A 63 1.34 5.04 23.13
N ARG A 64 0.65 6.14 22.80
CA ARG A 64 -0.76 6.11 22.40
C ARG A 64 -1.00 5.25 21.16
N ALA A 65 -0.03 5.21 20.24
CA ALA A 65 -0.12 4.40 19.03
C ALA A 65 -0.07 2.92 19.36
N ARG A 66 0.85 2.54 20.24
CA ARG A 66 0.97 1.16 20.75
C ARG A 66 -0.35 0.67 21.36
N THR A 67 -0.92 1.42 22.30
CA THR A 67 -2.20 1.07 22.94
C THR A 67 -3.33 0.93 21.92
N ALA A 68 -3.44 1.86 20.97
CA ALA A 68 -4.53 1.81 20.00
C ALA A 68 -4.36 0.68 18.96
N ALA A 69 -3.12 0.32 18.59
CA ALA A 69 -2.84 -0.87 17.78
C ALA A 69 -3.34 -2.14 18.47
N VAL A 70 -3.01 -2.34 19.75
CA VAL A 70 -3.43 -3.51 20.53
C VAL A 70 -4.96 -3.58 20.61
N SER A 71 -5.62 -2.47 20.98
CA SER A 71 -7.09 -2.40 21.01
C SER A 71 -7.73 -2.69 19.65
N CYS A 72 -7.11 -2.22 18.56
CA CYS A 72 -7.59 -2.52 17.22
C CYS A 72 -7.47 -4.01 16.85
N ILE A 73 -6.37 -4.67 17.23
CA ILE A 73 -6.21 -6.11 16.96
C ILE A 73 -7.27 -6.88 17.75
N GLN A 74 -7.49 -6.55 19.01
CA GLN A 74 -8.54 -7.19 19.82
C GLN A 74 -9.94 -7.00 19.20
N LYS A 75 -10.26 -5.79 18.74
CA LYS A 75 -11.51 -5.53 18.02
C LYS A 75 -11.59 -6.32 16.71
N ALA A 76 -10.49 -6.42 15.97
CA ALA A 76 -10.43 -7.18 14.73
C ALA A 76 -10.70 -8.67 14.99
N ILE A 77 -10.13 -9.25 16.06
CA ILE A 77 -10.36 -10.63 16.49
C ILE A 77 -11.85 -10.86 16.78
N GLN A 78 -12.47 -9.95 17.53
CA GLN A 78 -13.90 -10.00 17.84
C GLN A 78 -14.77 -9.96 16.57
N ILE A 79 -14.47 -9.05 15.63
CA ILE A 79 -15.20 -8.92 14.36
C ILE A 79 -15.05 -10.17 13.48
N SER A 80 -13.84 -10.75 13.47
CA SER A 80 -13.53 -11.86 12.57
C SER A 80 -14.06 -13.21 13.05
N GLY A 81 -14.49 -13.33 14.30
CA GLY A 81 -14.99 -14.58 14.87
C GLY A 81 -13.97 -15.72 14.84
N LEU A 82 -12.67 -15.40 14.85
CA LEU A 82 -11.59 -16.38 14.75
C LEU A 82 -11.62 -17.34 15.95
N LYS A 83 -11.45 -18.64 15.66
CA LYS A 83 -11.28 -19.68 16.68
C LYS A 83 -9.80 -20.02 16.81
N GLY A 84 -9.31 -20.13 18.05
CA GLY A 84 -7.91 -20.41 18.35
C GLY A 84 -7.02 -19.17 18.38
N THR A 85 -5.71 -19.38 18.44
CA THR A 85 -4.71 -18.29 18.51
C THR A 85 -4.58 -17.61 17.15
N PRO A 86 -4.95 -16.33 17.00
CA PRO A 86 -4.86 -15.63 15.72
C PRO A 86 -3.40 -15.35 15.35
N ARG A 87 -3.08 -15.34 14.07
CA ARG A 87 -1.76 -14.97 13.55
C ARG A 87 -1.77 -13.54 13.04
N VAL A 88 -0.86 -12.73 13.56
CA VAL A 88 -0.71 -11.32 13.22
C VAL A 88 0.64 -11.10 12.53
N ALA A 89 0.61 -10.60 11.30
CA ALA A 89 1.79 -10.11 10.61
C ALA A 89 2.02 -8.63 10.97
N LEU A 90 3.21 -8.31 11.47
CA LEU A 90 3.61 -6.97 11.88
C LEU A 90 4.56 -6.36 10.87
N ILE A 91 4.18 -5.21 10.30
CA ILE A 91 4.99 -4.46 9.35
C ILE A 91 5.30 -3.10 9.96
N SER A 92 6.58 -2.74 10.00
CA SER A 92 6.99 -1.41 10.42
C SER A 92 8.31 -0.99 9.78
N ASP A 93 8.43 0.31 9.53
CA ASP A 93 9.70 0.96 9.17
C ASP A 93 10.62 1.18 10.40
N THR A 94 10.15 0.82 11.61
CA THR A 94 10.78 1.14 12.89
C THR A 94 11.10 -0.16 13.66
N PRO A 95 12.30 -0.75 13.51
CA PRO A 95 12.62 -2.07 14.08
C PRO A 95 12.47 -2.17 15.60
N SER A 96 12.73 -1.10 16.34
CA SER A 96 12.56 -1.06 17.80
C SER A 96 11.09 -1.15 18.22
N PHE A 97 10.19 -0.56 17.43
CA PHE A 97 8.74 -0.67 17.62
C PHE A 97 8.23 -2.09 17.34
N VAL A 98 8.80 -2.78 16.33
CA VAL A 98 8.47 -4.18 16.04
C VAL A 98 8.68 -5.08 17.26
N LYS A 99 9.80 -4.90 17.97
CA LYS A 99 10.14 -5.70 19.15
C LYS A 99 9.14 -5.49 20.30
N GLU A 100 8.79 -4.25 20.58
CA GLU A 100 7.84 -3.92 21.67
C GLU A 100 6.42 -4.41 21.36
N MET A 101 5.93 -4.15 20.16
CA MET A 101 4.61 -4.62 19.73
C MET A 101 4.55 -6.15 19.70
N LYS A 102 5.63 -6.81 19.26
CA LYS A 102 5.70 -8.27 19.28
C LYS A 102 5.47 -8.80 20.70
N GLN A 103 6.14 -8.22 21.70
CA GLN A 103 6.00 -8.66 23.09
C GLN A 103 4.54 -8.58 23.58
N GLU A 104 3.86 -7.45 23.35
CA GLU A 104 2.46 -7.29 23.77
C GLU A 104 1.49 -8.18 23.00
N ILE A 105 1.62 -8.24 21.67
CA ILE A 105 0.69 -9.02 20.85
C ILE A 105 0.86 -10.51 21.11
N SER A 106 2.08 -10.95 21.46
CA SER A 106 2.37 -12.36 21.79
C SER A 106 1.59 -12.89 22.99
N GLU A 107 0.99 -12.02 23.81
CA GLU A 107 0.13 -12.41 24.93
C GLU A 107 -1.18 -13.08 24.46
N PHE A 108 -1.63 -12.77 23.24
CA PHE A 108 -2.94 -13.23 22.74
C PHE A 108 -2.96 -13.63 21.26
N ALA A 109 -1.83 -13.54 20.56
CA ALA A 109 -1.72 -13.86 19.14
C ALA A 109 -0.30 -14.31 18.75
N GLU A 110 -0.17 -15.14 17.72
CA GLU A 110 1.12 -15.48 17.13
C GLU A 110 1.62 -14.34 16.23
N VAL A 111 2.83 -13.84 16.48
CA VAL A 111 3.37 -12.69 15.72
C VAL A 111 4.42 -13.14 14.72
N THR A 112 4.23 -12.74 13.47
CA THR A 112 5.22 -12.88 12.39
C THR A 112 5.64 -11.50 11.89
N TYR A 113 6.90 -11.35 11.49
CA TYR A 113 7.40 -10.14 10.83
C TYR A 113 8.62 -10.51 9.99
N PHE A 114 8.91 -9.73 8.95
CA PHE A 114 10.09 -9.96 8.14
C PHE A 114 11.33 -9.33 8.79
N ASP A 115 12.23 -10.17 9.30
CA ASP A 115 13.57 -9.73 9.70
C ASP A 115 14.53 -9.88 8.52
N TYR A 116 14.69 -8.81 7.75
CA TYR A 116 15.61 -8.77 6.62
C TYR A 116 17.04 -9.18 6.99
N LYS A 117 17.54 -8.79 8.18
CA LYS A 117 18.92 -9.12 8.59
C LYS A 117 19.07 -10.62 8.84
N SER A 118 18.08 -11.22 9.48
CA SER A 118 18.07 -12.67 9.72
C SER A 118 17.90 -13.44 8.41
N PHE A 119 17.03 -12.98 7.50
CA PHE A 119 16.89 -13.55 6.16
C PHE A 119 18.20 -13.48 5.36
N ALA A 120 18.83 -12.31 5.29
CA ALA A 120 20.09 -12.13 4.56
C ALA A 120 21.19 -13.08 5.08
N LYS A 121 21.27 -13.26 6.41
CA LYS A 121 22.19 -14.22 7.04
C LYS A 121 21.84 -15.68 6.72
N SER A 122 20.56 -16.04 6.67
CA SER A 122 20.15 -17.43 6.37
C SER A 122 20.46 -17.87 4.94
N PHE A 123 20.70 -16.92 4.03
CA PHE A 123 20.95 -17.20 2.61
C PHE A 123 22.29 -16.65 2.12
N ASP A 124 23.21 -16.31 3.04
CA ASP A 124 24.54 -15.75 2.74
C ASP A 124 24.51 -14.61 1.72
N LEU A 125 23.47 -13.75 1.79
CA LEU A 125 23.32 -12.62 0.90
C LEU A 125 24.27 -11.51 1.36
N GLU A 126 25.25 -11.17 0.52
CA GLU A 126 26.17 -10.07 0.82
C GLU A 126 25.41 -8.76 1.05
N MET A 127 25.67 -8.16 2.21
CA MET A 127 25.08 -6.89 2.64
C MET A 127 25.78 -5.66 2.03
N ASN A 128 26.69 -5.86 1.08
CA ASN A 128 27.58 -4.84 0.55
C ASN A 128 27.01 -4.17 -0.71
N GLY A 129 25.82 -3.58 -0.56
CA GLY A 129 25.43 -2.49 -1.46
C GLY A 129 26.17 -1.23 -1.05
N THR A 130 27.11 -0.75 -1.87
CA THR A 130 27.78 0.55 -1.70
C THR A 130 26.82 1.75 -1.80
N ASP A 131 25.56 1.50 -2.16
CA ASP A 131 24.48 2.49 -2.10
C ASP A 131 24.12 2.81 -0.65
N LYS A 132 24.79 3.81 -0.08
CA LYS A 132 24.29 4.50 1.11
C LYS A 132 22.80 4.82 0.88
N PRO A 133 21.88 4.36 1.76
CA PRO A 133 20.49 4.74 1.62
C PRO A 133 20.42 6.26 1.66
N LEU A 134 19.99 6.88 0.56
CA LEU A 134 19.79 8.33 0.50
C LEU A 134 18.94 8.73 1.72
N GLU A 135 19.40 9.67 2.54
CA GLU A 135 18.80 9.97 3.86
C GLU A 135 17.29 10.26 3.81
N PHE A 136 16.80 10.84 2.71
CA PHE A 136 15.36 11.08 2.56
C PHE A 136 14.55 9.77 2.42
N ARG A 137 15.16 8.72 1.85
CA ARG A 137 14.51 7.42 1.63
C ARG A 137 14.46 6.59 2.90
N SER A 138 15.50 6.66 3.74
CA SER A 138 15.49 5.98 5.04
C SER A 138 14.42 6.54 5.97
N ARG A 139 14.09 7.83 5.84
CA ARG A 139 12.98 8.47 6.57
C ARG A 139 11.60 7.95 6.16
N ASP A 140 11.39 7.61 4.89
CA ASP A 140 10.08 7.20 4.37
C ASP A 140 9.87 5.66 4.36
N TRP A 141 10.96 4.89 4.27
CA TRP A 141 10.95 3.43 4.08
C TRP A 141 11.67 2.65 5.18
N GLY A 142 12.30 3.33 6.14
CA GLY A 142 13.16 2.70 7.14
C GLY A 142 14.56 2.38 6.61
N SER A 143 15.40 1.81 7.45
CA SER A 143 16.80 1.50 7.12
C SER A 143 16.99 0.19 6.35
N ALA A 144 15.92 -0.59 6.15
CA ALA A 144 15.96 -1.82 5.37
C ALA A 144 16.05 -1.51 3.87
N PRO A 145 16.66 -2.40 3.05
CA PRO A 145 16.68 -2.22 1.60
C PRO A 145 15.28 -2.28 1.01
N ARG A 146 15.11 -1.70 -0.18
CA ARG A 146 13.79 -1.59 -0.83
C ARG A 146 13.10 -2.93 -1.04
N CYS A 147 13.87 -4.00 -1.27
CA CYS A 147 13.32 -5.35 -1.40
C CYS A 147 12.52 -5.78 -0.17
N ALA A 148 12.90 -5.35 1.05
CA ALA A 148 12.17 -5.67 2.27
C ALA A 148 10.75 -5.10 2.26
N ALA A 149 10.55 -3.89 1.69
CA ALA A 149 9.21 -3.34 1.53
C ALA A 149 8.36 -4.19 0.57
N PHE A 150 8.94 -4.79 -0.48
CA PHE A 150 8.16 -5.71 -1.32
C PHE A 150 7.80 -7.00 -0.57
N VAL A 151 8.71 -7.53 0.25
CA VAL A 151 8.43 -8.71 1.09
C VAL A 151 7.31 -8.40 2.08
N ASP A 152 7.39 -7.28 2.80
CA ASP A 152 6.33 -6.81 3.70
C ASP A 152 5.00 -6.67 2.95
N PHE A 153 5.02 -6.06 1.77
CA PHE A 153 3.82 -5.83 0.97
C PHE A 153 3.11 -7.15 0.64
N PHE A 154 3.84 -8.13 0.10
CA PHE A 154 3.25 -9.41 -0.29
C PHE A 154 2.92 -10.29 0.92
N LEU A 155 3.71 -10.25 1.99
CA LEU A 155 3.39 -10.92 3.26
C LEU A 155 2.05 -10.43 3.80
N ALA A 156 1.87 -9.11 3.90
CA ALA A 156 0.61 -8.57 4.40
C ALA A 156 -0.56 -8.68 3.43
N SER A 157 -0.30 -8.64 2.13
CA SER A 157 -1.36 -8.85 1.13
C SER A 157 -1.89 -10.29 1.10
N SER A 158 -1.31 -11.19 1.90
CA SER A 158 -1.84 -12.53 2.15
C SER A 158 -2.75 -12.62 3.39
N ALA A 159 -3.07 -11.49 4.04
CA ALA A 159 -3.97 -11.44 5.18
C ALA A 159 -5.36 -11.97 4.84
N ARG A 160 -5.92 -12.78 5.74
CA ARG A 160 -7.23 -13.43 5.51
C ARG A 160 -8.41 -12.56 5.89
N HIS A 161 -8.34 -11.81 6.99
CA HIS A 161 -9.52 -11.14 7.54
C HIS A 161 -9.39 -9.64 7.63
N THR A 162 -8.24 -9.15 8.10
CA THR A 162 -8.12 -7.75 8.49
C THR A 162 -6.76 -7.17 8.21
N VAL A 163 -6.74 -5.93 7.71
CA VAL A 163 -5.54 -5.07 7.73
C VAL A 163 -5.80 -3.88 8.63
N ILE A 164 -4.90 -3.64 9.57
CA ILE A 164 -4.92 -2.55 10.53
C ILE A 164 -3.78 -1.60 10.17
N THR A 165 -4.03 -0.30 10.08
CA THR A 165 -2.99 0.70 9.84
C THR A 165 -2.90 1.71 10.96
N GLY A 166 -1.68 2.11 11.30
CA GLY A 166 -1.39 3.23 12.17
C GLY A 166 -0.46 4.28 11.57
N ALA A 167 -0.34 4.33 10.25
CA ALA A 167 0.64 5.18 9.59
C ALA A 167 0.38 6.70 9.79
N HIS A 168 1.45 7.44 10.07
CA HIS A 168 1.43 8.88 10.39
C HIS A 168 1.45 9.81 9.16
N ARG A 169 1.79 9.32 7.96
CA ARG A 169 1.87 10.13 6.73
C ARG A 169 1.33 9.41 5.50
N ARG A 170 0.94 10.20 4.49
CA ARG A 170 0.44 9.78 3.16
C ARG A 170 1.07 8.49 2.60
N VAL A 171 2.40 8.39 2.63
CA VAL A 171 3.10 7.24 2.03
C VAL A 171 2.75 5.94 2.76
N GLY A 172 2.72 5.98 4.09
CA GLY A 172 2.33 4.81 4.90
C GLY A 172 0.84 4.50 4.83
N THR A 173 -0.03 5.51 4.71
CA THR A 173 -1.48 5.27 4.58
C THR A 173 -1.83 4.71 3.20
N THR A 174 -1.21 5.21 2.13
CA THR A 174 -1.38 4.68 0.76
C THR A 174 -0.92 3.22 0.71
N TYR A 175 0.28 2.94 1.23
CA TYR A 175 0.84 1.59 1.26
C TYR A 175 -0.07 0.59 1.97
N ALA A 176 -0.61 0.96 3.15
CA ALA A 176 -1.55 0.13 3.88
C ALA A 176 -2.86 -0.12 3.13
N GLN A 177 -3.37 0.89 2.41
CA GLN A 177 -4.58 0.74 1.60
C GLN A 177 -4.37 -0.18 0.39
N LEU A 178 -3.19 -0.11 -0.24
CA LEU A 178 -2.84 -1.03 -1.33
C LEU A 178 -2.74 -2.48 -0.82
N ILE A 179 -2.14 -2.68 0.35
CA ILE A 179 -2.13 -3.98 1.03
C ILE A 179 -3.56 -4.47 1.28
N ALA A 180 -4.41 -3.64 1.89
CA ALA A 180 -5.79 -4.01 2.23
C ALA A 180 -6.60 -4.35 0.98
N ALA A 181 -6.44 -3.58 -0.10
CA ALA A 181 -7.08 -3.82 -1.38
C ALA A 181 -6.63 -5.15 -2.00
N LEU A 182 -5.31 -5.43 -2.06
CA LEU A 182 -4.83 -6.69 -2.60
C LEU A 182 -5.23 -7.89 -1.73
N ALA A 183 -5.16 -7.76 -0.41
CA ALA A 183 -5.58 -8.81 0.52
C ALA A 183 -7.07 -9.17 0.37
N ALA A 184 -7.94 -8.17 0.26
CA ALA A 184 -9.35 -8.39 0.01
C ALA A 184 -9.61 -9.11 -1.33
N ALA A 185 -8.85 -8.75 -2.38
CA ALA A 185 -8.95 -9.41 -3.69
C ALA A 185 -8.45 -10.86 -3.67
N ASN A 186 -7.34 -11.12 -2.98
CA ASN A 186 -6.79 -12.47 -2.82
C ASN A 186 -7.75 -13.38 -2.05
N ARG A 187 -8.47 -12.84 -1.06
CA ARG A 187 -9.46 -13.61 -0.30
C ARG A 187 -10.65 -14.02 -1.15
N HIS A 188 -11.17 -13.13 -1.99
CA HIS A 188 -12.38 -13.38 -2.79
C HIS A 188 -12.25 -14.64 -3.68
N VAL A 189 -11.05 -14.96 -4.16
CA VAL A 189 -10.77 -16.16 -4.95
C VAL A 189 -10.88 -17.45 -4.12
N HIS A 190 -10.45 -17.41 -2.85
CA HIS A 190 -10.39 -18.59 -1.97
C HIS A 190 -11.65 -18.80 -1.13
N GLU A 191 -12.34 -17.72 -0.76
CA GLU A 191 -13.57 -17.72 0.03
C GLU A 191 -14.63 -16.79 -0.58
N PRO A 192 -15.38 -17.24 -1.60
CA PRO A 192 -16.47 -16.46 -2.18
C PRO A 192 -17.67 -16.29 -1.24
N SER A 193 -17.63 -16.88 -0.03
CA SER A 193 -18.72 -17.00 0.95
C SER A 193 -19.17 -15.71 1.64
N GLY A 194 -18.80 -14.53 1.13
CA GLY A 194 -19.35 -13.24 1.59
C GLY A 194 -18.89 -12.79 2.99
N ALA A 195 -17.88 -13.41 3.58
CA ALA A 195 -17.27 -12.90 4.80
C ALA A 195 -16.48 -11.61 4.49
N ASN A 196 -16.95 -10.46 5.00
CA ASN A 196 -16.38 -9.16 4.71
C ASN A 196 -14.93 -9.05 5.20
N PHE A 197 -14.00 -8.78 4.28
CA PHE A 197 -12.66 -8.33 4.63
C PHE A 197 -12.74 -6.95 5.27
N THR A 198 -11.99 -6.71 6.34
CA THR A 198 -12.03 -5.43 7.06
C THR A 198 -10.71 -4.67 6.97
N PHE A 199 -10.81 -3.35 6.77
CA PHE A 199 -9.67 -2.45 6.85
C PHE A 199 -9.91 -1.48 8.01
N LEU A 200 -8.98 -1.44 8.96
CA LEU A 200 -9.12 -0.68 10.19
C LEU A 200 -8.03 0.39 10.30
N SER A 201 -8.40 1.60 10.69
CA SER A 201 -7.47 2.68 11.02
C SER A 201 -7.43 2.86 12.53
N SER A 202 -6.21 2.87 13.08
CA SER A 202 -5.99 2.69 14.52
C SER A 202 -5.49 3.92 15.28
N ILE A 203 -4.75 4.85 14.67
CA ILE A 203 -3.72 5.56 15.46
C ILE A 203 -3.62 7.09 15.32
N HIS A 204 -4.49 7.75 14.58
CA HIS A 204 -4.45 9.22 14.56
C HIS A 204 -5.83 9.82 14.76
N SER A 205 -6.13 10.23 15.99
CA SER A 205 -7.35 10.97 16.33
C SER A 205 -7.63 12.11 15.35
N ASN A 206 -6.59 12.82 14.86
CA ASN A 206 -6.78 13.89 13.87
C ASN A 206 -7.13 13.33 12.49
N LEU A 207 -6.54 12.22 12.04
CA LEU A 207 -6.95 11.55 10.79
C LEU A 207 -8.33 10.88 10.93
N LEU A 208 -8.71 10.50 12.15
CA LEU A 208 -9.98 9.87 12.47
C LEU A 208 -11.10 10.90 12.68
N VAL A 209 -10.79 12.10 13.18
CA VAL A 209 -11.73 13.21 13.43
C VAL A 209 -11.83 14.11 12.20
N ASP A 210 -10.69 14.51 11.63
CA ASP A 210 -10.60 15.44 10.49
C ASP A 210 -10.53 14.70 9.13
N GLY A 211 -10.47 13.36 9.15
CA GLY A 211 -10.29 12.55 7.94
C GLY A 211 -8.94 12.78 7.26
N LEU A 212 -8.86 12.43 5.97
CA LEU A 212 -7.68 12.72 5.14
C LEU A 212 -7.73 14.14 4.52
N SER A 213 -8.56 15.04 5.05
CA SER A 213 -8.77 16.41 4.55
C SER A 213 -7.48 17.23 4.46
N THR A 214 -6.59 17.05 5.45
CA THR A 214 -5.31 17.77 5.58
C THR A 214 -4.16 17.07 4.87
N GLN A 215 -4.36 15.86 4.33
CA GLN A 215 -3.35 15.13 3.56
C GLN A 215 -3.34 15.62 2.10
N ALA A 216 -2.66 16.75 1.88
CA ALA A 216 -2.37 17.24 0.53
C ALA A 216 -1.13 16.52 -0.04
N GLY A 217 -1.26 15.91 -1.22
CA GLY A 217 -0.16 15.29 -1.96
C GLY A 217 -0.32 15.50 -3.45
N TRP A 218 0.79 15.40 -4.20
CA TRP A 218 0.82 15.55 -5.66
C TRP A 218 -0.31 14.77 -6.33
N GLY A 219 -1.21 15.49 -7.01
CA GLY A 219 -2.20 14.94 -7.94
C GLY A 219 -3.43 14.22 -7.37
N HIS A 220 -3.70 14.17 -6.05
CA HIS A 220 -4.84 13.39 -5.54
C HIS A 220 -5.72 14.13 -4.51
N ALA A 221 -7.04 13.97 -4.65
CA ALA A 221 -8.05 14.53 -3.76
C ALA A 221 -8.41 13.58 -2.62
N TRP A 222 -7.49 13.33 -1.69
CA TRP A 222 -7.82 12.62 -0.44
C TRP A 222 -8.89 13.36 0.39
N SER A 223 -9.13 14.63 0.10
CA SER A 223 -10.19 15.45 0.67
C SER A 223 -11.61 14.91 0.47
N ARG A 224 -11.84 13.96 -0.45
CA ARG A 224 -13.15 13.28 -0.59
C ARG A 224 -13.36 12.16 0.45
N TYR A 225 -12.30 11.75 1.12
CA TYR A 225 -12.32 10.82 2.26
C TYR A 225 -12.20 11.58 3.59
N ALA A 226 -12.46 12.88 3.56
CA ALA A 226 -12.60 13.74 4.72
C ALA A 226 -13.98 13.53 5.35
N GLY A 227 -14.05 12.61 6.30
CA GLY A 227 -15.17 12.48 7.20
C GLY A 227 -14.66 11.91 8.52
N PRO A 228 -15.30 12.23 9.66
CA PRO A 228 -14.94 11.62 10.93
C PRO A 228 -15.18 10.12 10.81
N LEU A 229 -14.09 9.34 10.81
CA LEU A 229 -14.11 7.90 10.98
C LEU A 229 -14.34 7.53 12.45
N SER A 230 -14.51 8.52 13.32
CA SER A 230 -14.56 8.33 14.75
C SER A 230 -15.25 9.48 15.51
N CYS A 231 -15.76 9.18 16.72
CA CYS A 231 -16.36 10.19 17.60
C CYS A 231 -15.28 11.11 18.20
N PRO A 232 -15.57 12.41 18.43
CA PRO A 232 -14.65 13.33 19.09
C PRO A 232 -14.13 12.79 20.43
N ARG A 233 -12.84 13.02 20.73
CA ARG A 233 -12.15 12.77 22.02
C ARG A 233 -11.93 11.31 22.46
N GLN A 234 -11.97 10.33 21.56
CA GLN A 234 -11.57 8.95 21.88
C GLN A 234 -10.21 8.61 21.24
N ALA A 235 -9.12 8.81 21.98
CA ALA A 235 -7.75 8.73 21.47
C ALA A 235 -7.26 7.32 21.06
N HIS A 236 -8.03 6.27 21.36
CA HIS A 236 -7.68 4.86 21.09
C HIS A 236 -8.67 4.19 20.12
N GLN A 237 -9.37 4.97 19.29
CA GLN A 237 -10.39 4.44 18.40
C GLN A 237 -9.83 3.58 17.27
N CYS A 238 -10.52 2.47 17.05
CA CYS A 238 -10.33 1.60 15.91
C CYS A 238 -11.49 1.76 14.93
N ALA A 239 -11.25 2.44 13.81
CA ALA A 239 -12.29 2.80 12.86
C ALA A 239 -12.33 1.87 11.65
N LEU A 240 -13.52 1.40 11.31
CA LEU A 240 -13.75 0.72 10.04
C LEU A 240 -13.55 1.71 8.90
N THR A 241 -12.64 1.38 8.00
CA THR A 241 -12.24 2.23 6.89
C THR A 241 -12.62 1.53 5.58
N PRO A 242 -13.24 2.24 4.63
CA PRO A 242 -13.51 1.67 3.32
C PRO A 242 -12.21 1.21 2.62
N LEU A 243 -12.23 0.02 2.03
CA LEU A 243 -11.24 -0.39 1.03
C LEU A 243 -11.33 0.56 -0.16
N LEU A 244 -10.18 0.89 -0.77
CA LEU A 244 -9.99 1.86 -1.87
C LEU A 244 -11.30 2.21 -2.59
N PRO A 245 -12.04 3.20 -2.07
CA PRO A 245 -13.39 3.43 -2.55
C PRO A 245 -13.37 3.87 -4.02
N HIS A 246 -14.46 3.57 -4.71
CA HIS A 246 -14.82 3.99 -6.07
C HIS A 246 -14.24 5.37 -6.46
N ALA A 247 -14.22 6.34 -5.54
CA ALA A 247 -13.82 7.72 -5.76
C ALA A 247 -12.32 7.96 -6.07
N TRP A 248 -11.43 6.95 -6.07
CA TRP A 248 -10.07 7.14 -6.61
C TRP A 248 -10.08 7.27 -8.15
N TRP A 249 -11.07 6.67 -8.82
CA TRP A 249 -11.19 6.65 -10.30
C TRP A 249 -12.55 7.16 -10.79
N ASP A 250 -13.62 6.92 -10.02
CA ASP A 250 -15.00 7.27 -10.38
C ASP A 250 -15.44 8.65 -9.86
N GLY A 251 -14.63 9.28 -9.00
CA GLY A 251 -14.87 10.66 -8.63
C GLY A 251 -14.46 11.57 -9.78
N ARG A 252 -15.22 12.65 -10.06
CA ARG A 252 -14.84 13.69 -11.04
C ARG A 252 -13.34 13.97 -10.91
N TRP A 253 -12.55 13.68 -11.96
CA TRP A 253 -11.11 13.86 -11.96
C TRP A 253 -10.84 15.29 -11.50
N ARG A 254 -9.97 15.48 -10.51
CA ARG A 254 -9.52 16.85 -10.21
C ARG A 254 -8.59 17.24 -11.35
N SER A 255 -8.83 18.40 -11.94
CA SER A 255 -7.92 19.00 -12.91
C SER A 255 -6.50 18.99 -12.34
N PRO A 256 -5.47 18.67 -13.14
CA PRO A 256 -4.08 18.64 -12.68
C PRO A 256 -3.69 19.96 -12.01
N THR A 257 -2.82 19.91 -11.02
CA THR A 257 -2.35 21.16 -10.38
C THR A 257 -1.57 22.00 -11.39
N ALA A 258 -1.48 23.31 -11.20
CA ALA A 258 -0.69 24.18 -12.09
C ALA A 258 0.78 23.74 -12.22
N ARG A 259 1.32 23.02 -11.23
CA ARG A 259 2.64 22.39 -11.32
C ARG A 259 2.66 21.21 -12.29
N ASP A 260 1.66 20.35 -12.21
CA ASP A 260 1.54 19.15 -13.05
C ASP A 260 1.23 19.54 -14.50
N VAL A 261 0.36 20.53 -14.72
CA VAL A 261 0.10 21.12 -16.05
C VAL A 261 1.40 21.65 -16.67
N ARG A 262 2.20 22.43 -15.93
CA ARG A 262 3.50 22.92 -16.42
C ARG A 262 4.48 21.79 -16.76
N ARG A 263 4.45 20.69 -16.01
CA ARG A 263 5.30 19.53 -16.27
C ARG A 263 4.85 18.76 -17.52
N LEU A 264 3.54 18.58 -17.70
CA LEU A 264 2.95 17.96 -18.88
C LEU A 264 3.23 18.78 -20.14
N LEU A 265 3.10 20.11 -20.06
CA LEU A 265 3.49 21.04 -21.14
C LEU A 265 4.96 20.86 -21.53
N GLY A 266 5.86 20.65 -20.57
CA GLY A 266 7.27 20.35 -20.84
C GLY A 266 7.52 19.04 -21.61
N TYR A 267 6.55 18.12 -21.63
CA TYR A 267 6.56 16.90 -22.44
C TYR A 267 5.71 17.01 -23.71
N GLY A 268 5.23 18.22 -24.06
CA GLY A 268 4.34 18.45 -25.20
C GLY A 268 2.88 18.06 -24.96
N VAL A 269 2.52 17.67 -23.73
CA VAL A 269 1.15 17.31 -23.36
C VAL A 269 0.44 18.58 -22.88
N SER A 270 -0.27 19.25 -23.79
CA SER A 270 -1.16 20.36 -23.45
C SER A 270 -2.52 19.84 -23.04
N LEU A 271 -3.16 20.50 -22.07
CA LEU A 271 -4.48 20.15 -21.56
C LEU A 271 -5.46 21.30 -21.82
N SER A 272 -6.70 20.98 -22.22
CA SER A 272 -7.81 21.93 -22.30
C SER A 272 -8.26 22.39 -20.90
N ASP A 273 -9.12 23.40 -20.85
CA ASP A 273 -9.74 23.89 -19.62
C ASP A 273 -10.60 22.81 -18.92
N THR A 274 -11.04 21.80 -19.67
CA THR A 274 -11.77 20.62 -19.16
C THR A 274 -10.84 19.46 -18.78
N GLY A 275 -9.53 19.56 -19.06
CA GLY A 275 -8.52 18.57 -18.73
C GLY A 275 -8.28 17.49 -19.80
N GLU A 276 -8.78 17.69 -21.02
CA GLU A 276 -8.56 16.80 -22.16
C GLU A 276 -7.21 17.09 -22.83
N VAL A 277 -6.55 16.06 -23.36
CA VAL A 277 -5.25 16.21 -24.03
C VAL A 277 -5.45 16.73 -25.45
N ASP A 278 -4.67 17.74 -25.83
CA ASP A 278 -4.52 18.14 -27.23
C ASP A 278 -3.69 17.10 -27.99
N GLU A 279 -4.38 16.11 -28.56
CA GLU A 279 -3.72 14.98 -29.25
C GLU A 279 -2.99 15.42 -30.53
N GLU A 280 -3.48 16.44 -31.23
CA GLU A 280 -2.84 16.95 -32.46
C GLU A 280 -1.55 17.70 -32.11
N GLY A 281 -1.60 18.56 -31.07
CA GLY A 281 -0.44 19.24 -30.52
C GLY A 281 0.61 18.26 -29.99
N LEU A 282 0.19 17.20 -29.27
CA LEU A 282 1.07 16.15 -28.80
C LEU A 282 1.72 15.38 -29.95
N ALA A 283 0.95 14.99 -30.97
CA ALA A 283 1.47 14.29 -32.13
C ALA A 283 2.47 15.15 -32.92
N SER A 284 2.21 16.45 -33.04
CA SER A 284 3.13 17.43 -33.63
C SER A 284 4.42 17.54 -32.80
N HIS A 285 4.30 17.64 -31.47
CA HIS A 285 5.45 17.67 -30.57
C HIS A 285 6.30 16.40 -30.69
N CYS A 286 5.68 15.22 -30.72
CA CYS A 286 6.38 13.95 -30.92
C CYS A 286 7.11 13.89 -32.27
N ARG A 287 6.49 14.35 -33.36
CA ARG A 287 7.13 14.42 -34.69
C ARG A 287 8.27 15.44 -34.74
N SER A 288 8.20 16.50 -33.94
CA SER A 288 9.23 17.54 -33.87
C SER A 288 10.47 17.14 -33.07
N ARG A 289 10.39 16.08 -32.25
CA ARG A 289 11.56 15.54 -31.56
C ARG A 289 12.34 14.67 -32.53
N GLU A 290 13.49 15.17 -32.99
CA GLU A 290 14.49 14.33 -33.66
C GLU A 290 14.86 13.15 -32.74
N ASP A 291 14.94 11.94 -33.32
CA ASP A 291 15.45 10.74 -32.65
C ASP A 291 16.92 10.92 -32.27
N HIS A 292 17.20 11.68 -31.21
CA HIS A 292 18.49 11.66 -30.55
C HIS A 292 18.59 10.46 -29.62
N VAL A 293 18.39 9.26 -30.15
CA VAL A 293 19.04 8.10 -29.56
C VAL A 293 20.52 8.25 -29.93
N LYS A 294 21.35 8.71 -28.98
CA LYS A 294 22.80 8.49 -29.08
C LYS A 294 23.01 6.98 -29.26
N ARG A 295 23.18 6.53 -30.51
CA ARG A 295 23.65 5.18 -30.80
C ARG A 295 25.10 5.13 -30.35
N PHE A 296 25.34 4.55 -29.18
CA PHE A 296 26.68 4.14 -28.81
C PHE A 296 27.05 2.95 -29.71
N HIS A 297 28.09 3.09 -30.53
CA HIS A 297 28.68 1.95 -31.22
C HIS A 297 29.29 1.02 -30.16
N LEU A 298 28.63 -0.09 -29.88
CA LEU A 298 29.24 -1.18 -29.13
C LEU A 298 30.04 -2.04 -30.12
N LEU A 299 31.37 -1.90 -30.00
CA LEU A 299 32.44 -2.69 -30.62
C LEU A 299 32.91 -2.27 -32.04
N PRO A 300 34.24 -2.28 -32.31
CA PRO A 300 34.78 -2.06 -33.64
C PRO A 300 34.56 -3.30 -34.54
N PRO A 301 34.51 -3.12 -35.88
CA PRO A 301 34.29 -4.22 -36.81
C PRO A 301 35.45 -5.22 -36.76
N TYR A 302 35.10 -6.50 -36.73
CA TYR A 302 36.03 -7.61 -36.91
C TYR A 302 36.75 -7.44 -38.25
N LYS A 303 38.09 -7.40 -38.23
CA LYS A 303 38.91 -7.47 -39.44
C LYS A 303 38.87 -8.91 -39.96
N SER A 304 38.38 -9.09 -41.17
CA SER A 304 38.68 -10.24 -42.05
C SER A 304 40.04 -10.05 -42.70
#